data_AF-A0A0M8PH68-F1
#
_entry.id   AF-A0A0M8PH68-F1
#
_cell.length_a   1.000
_cell.length_b   1.000
_cell.length_c   1.000
_cell.angle_alpha   90.00
_cell.angle_beta   90.00
_cell.angle_gamma   90.00
#
_symmetry.space_group_name_H-M   'P 1'
#
loop_
_entity.id
_entity.type
_entity.pdbx_description
1 polymer ?
#
loop_
_entity_poly.entity_id
_entity_poly.type
_entity_poly.pdbx_seq_one_letter_code
_entity_poly.pdbx_strand_id
1 'polypeptide(L)'
;MSEMRVVGIRIEQPQNQPVLLLREVDGDRYLPIWIGQMEATAIALEQQGVEPVRPLTHDLIKNLVDAFGRTLEEVRIVDLKEGTFYADLVFDGGLRVSSRPSDAVAVALRIGAPVFVEEPVLAEAGLVMPDEREDEVEKFKEFLESVSPDDFKATDG
;
A
#
# COMPACT_ATOMS: atom_id res chain seq x y z
N MET A 1 1.97 -14.08 6.83
CA MET A 1 2.33 -12.77 6.27
C MET A 1 3.26 -12.97 5.10
N SER A 2 3.08 -12.16 4.06
CA SER A 2 3.95 -12.14 2.88
C SER A 2 4.54 -10.75 2.71
N GLU A 3 5.81 -10.69 2.27
CA GLU A 3 6.45 -9.43 1.92
C GLU A 3 5.88 -8.89 0.62
N MET A 4 5.65 -7.58 0.57
CA MET A 4 5.08 -6.90 -0.56
C MET A 4 6.02 -5.81 -1.06
N ARG A 5 6.15 -5.72 -2.38
CA ARG A 5 6.77 -4.60 -3.08
C ARG A 5 5.71 -3.60 -3.53
N VAL A 6 5.99 -2.32 -3.30
CA VAL A 6 5.18 -1.23 -3.86
C VAL A 6 5.44 -1.11 -5.36
N VAL A 7 4.47 -1.51 -6.18
CA VAL A 7 4.54 -1.37 -7.65
C VAL A 7 4.32 0.09 -8.05
N GLY A 8 3.42 0.76 -7.33
CA GLY A 8 3.20 2.20 -7.41
C GLY A 8 1.73 2.58 -7.42
N ILE A 9 1.47 3.83 -7.81
CA ILE A 9 0.12 4.38 -7.89
C ILE A 9 -0.42 4.23 -9.32
N ARG A 10 -1.69 3.83 -9.43
CA ARG A 10 -2.48 3.81 -10.66
C ARG A 10 -3.73 4.66 -10.49
N ILE A 11 -4.29 5.12 -11.60
CA ILE A 11 -5.54 5.87 -11.61
C ILE A 11 -6.56 5.01 -12.34
N GLU A 12 -7.59 4.60 -11.62
CA GLU A 12 -8.73 3.86 -12.16
C GLU A 12 -9.64 4.82 -12.95
N GLN A 13 -10.03 4.40 -14.16
CA GLN A 13 -10.99 5.11 -15.01
C GLN A 13 -12.35 4.41 -14.94
N PRO A 14 -13.48 5.14 -14.99
CA PRO A 14 -13.62 6.57 -15.24
C PRO A 14 -13.62 7.46 -13.98
N GLN A 15 -13.69 6.89 -12.77
CA GLN A 15 -13.86 7.69 -11.55
C GLN A 15 -12.60 8.48 -11.14
N ASN A 16 -11.47 8.28 -11.83
CA ASN A 16 -10.17 8.88 -11.51
C ASN A 16 -9.73 8.64 -10.06
N GLN A 17 -10.02 7.45 -9.52
CA GLN A 17 -9.64 7.09 -8.17
C GLN A 17 -8.21 6.51 -8.14
N PRO A 18 -7.34 6.99 -7.23
CA PRO A 18 -6.01 6.40 -7.07
C PRO A 18 -6.04 5.03 -6.39
N VAL A 19 -5.27 4.11 -6.95
CA VAL A 19 -5.06 2.76 -6.42
C VAL A 19 -3.58 2.58 -6.12
N LEU A 20 -3.27 2.27 -4.87
CA LEU A 20 -1.96 1.76 -4.45
C LEU A 20 -1.88 0.28 -4.81
N LEU A 21 -0.91 -0.08 -5.63
CA LEU A 21 -0.70 -1.46 -6.04
C LEU A 21 0.52 -2.06 -5.34
N LEU A 22 0.27 -3.12 -4.58
CA LEU A 22 1.29 -3.94 -3.94
C LEU A 22 1.39 -5.29 -4.67
N ARG A 23 2.60 -5.84 -4.81
CA ARG A 23 2.84 -7.18 -5.36
C ARG A 23 3.63 -8.01 -4.37
N GLU A 24 3.21 -9.24 -4.14
CA GLU A 24 3.93 -10.22 -3.34
C GLU A 24 5.34 -10.43 -3.92
N VAL A 25 6.37 -10.46 -3.06
CA VAL A 25 7.77 -10.58 -3.51
C VAL A 25 8.06 -11.98 -4.05
N ASP A 26 7.64 -13.01 -3.32
CA ASP A 26 7.86 -14.43 -3.66
C ASP A 26 6.59 -15.11 -4.21
N GLY A 27 5.72 -14.33 -4.87
CA GLY A 27 4.45 -14.83 -5.40
C GLY A 27 3.86 -13.96 -6.51
N ASP A 28 2.71 -14.41 -7.02
CA ASP A 28 2.02 -13.79 -8.16
C ASP A 28 0.80 -12.97 -7.74
N ARG A 29 0.60 -12.80 -6.43
CA ARG A 29 -0.53 -12.04 -5.88
C ARG A 29 -0.24 -10.55 -5.88
N TYR A 30 -1.26 -9.80 -6.27
CA TYR A 30 -1.33 -8.36 -6.17
C TYR A 30 -2.39 -7.97 -5.15
N LEU A 31 -2.16 -6.88 -4.42
CA LEU A 31 -3.14 -6.29 -3.52
C LEU A 31 -3.39 -4.82 -3.94
N PRO A 32 -4.54 -4.52 -4.55
CA PRO A 32 -4.96 -3.16 -4.83
C PRO A 32 -5.60 -2.54 -3.59
N ILE A 33 -5.25 -1.30 -3.28
CA ILE A 33 -5.85 -0.52 -2.18
C ILE A 33 -6.23 0.86 -2.72
N TRP A 34 -7.52 1.17 -2.75
CA TRP A 34 -7.99 2.51 -3.10
C TRP A 34 -7.59 3.51 -2.01
N ILE A 35 -6.98 4.62 -2.42
CA ILE A 35 -6.47 5.65 -1.52
C ILE A 35 -6.87 7.04 -2.02
N GLY A 36 -6.80 8.03 -1.14
CA GLY A 36 -7.06 9.42 -1.50
C GLY A 36 -5.97 10.01 -2.40
N GLN A 37 -6.34 11.06 -3.13
CA GLN A 37 -5.43 11.77 -4.04
C GLN A 37 -4.18 12.33 -3.34
N MET A 38 -4.34 12.80 -2.11
CA MET A 38 -3.23 13.38 -1.35
C MET A 38 -2.22 12.32 -0.94
N GLU A 39 -2.70 11.16 -0.47
CA GLU A 39 -1.88 10.02 -0.14
C GLU A 39 -1.15 9.46 -1.36
N ALA A 40 -1.88 9.31 -2.47
CA ALA A 40 -1.31 8.89 -3.75
C ALA A 40 -0.18 9.82 -4.22
N THR A 41 -0.38 11.13 -4.09
CA THR A 41 0.63 12.12 -4.44
C THR A 41 1.87 11.99 -3.55
N ALA A 42 1.71 11.78 -2.24
CA ALA A 42 2.82 11.64 -1.30
C ALA A 42 3.68 10.39 -1.55
N ILE A 43 3.05 9.29 -1.97
CA ILE A 43 3.73 8.05 -2.37
C ILE A 43 4.44 8.22 -3.71
N ALA A 44 3.75 8.79 -4.71
CA ALA A 44 4.30 8.98 -6.06
C ALA A 44 5.54 9.87 -6.06
N LEU A 45 5.54 10.97 -5.30
CA LEU A 45 6.70 11.85 -5.17
C LEU A 45 7.94 11.10 -4.63
N GLU A 46 7.74 10.26 -3.62
CA GLU A 46 8.82 9.44 -3.04
C GLU A 46 9.36 8.43 -4.05
N GLN A 47 8.49 7.70 -4.75
CA GLN A 47 8.90 6.74 -5.77
C GLN A 47 9.63 7.39 -6.96
N GLN A 48 9.35 8.66 -7.24
CA GLN A 48 10.05 9.44 -8.25
C GLN A 48 11.38 10.04 -7.76
N GLY A 49 11.71 9.87 -6.47
CA GLY A 49 12.91 10.46 -5.86
C GLY A 49 12.87 11.99 -5.82
N VAL A 50 11.68 12.59 -5.74
CA VAL A 50 11.53 14.05 -5.68
C VAL A 50 11.80 14.52 -4.26
N GLU A 51 12.94 15.17 -4.05
CA GLU A 51 13.29 15.79 -2.77
C GLU A 51 12.65 17.19 -2.63
N PRO A 52 11.75 17.39 -1.65
CA PRO A 52 11.13 18.69 -1.44
C PRO A 52 12.09 19.66 -0.73
N VAL A 53 11.96 20.97 -1.02
CA VAL A 53 12.78 22.03 -0.38
C VAL A 53 12.61 22.07 1.15
N ARG A 54 11.44 21.64 1.63
CA ARG A 54 11.12 21.47 3.05
C ARG A 54 10.47 20.11 3.26
N PRO A 55 10.73 19.43 4.39
CA PRO A 55 10.09 18.16 4.71
C PRO A 55 8.56 18.25 4.61
N LEU A 56 7.94 17.32 3.88
CA LEU A 56 6.50 17.10 3.88
C LEU A 56 6.10 16.26 5.10
N THR A 57 4.82 15.92 5.21
CA THR A 57 4.27 15.23 6.39
C THR A 57 4.97 13.90 6.67
N HIS A 58 5.14 13.03 5.66
CA HIS A 58 5.79 11.73 5.87
C HIS A 58 7.30 11.85 6.09
N ASP A 59 7.94 12.90 5.55
CA ASP A 59 9.34 13.23 5.86
C ASP A 59 9.48 13.70 7.32
N LEU A 60 8.53 14.51 7.80
CA LEU A 60 8.46 14.91 9.21
C LEU A 60 8.29 13.67 10.11
N ILE A 61 7.45 12.71 9.74
CA ILE A 61 7.28 11.48 10.52
C ILE A 61 8.59 10.69 10.58
N LYS A 62 9.29 10.50 9.46
CA LYS A 62 10.65 9.90 9.46
C LYS A 62 11.59 10.63 10.42
N ASN A 63 11.65 11.96 10.33
CA ASN A 63 12.50 12.77 11.20
C ASN A 63 12.14 12.63 12.68
N LEU A 64 10.85 12.46 13.02
CA LEU A 64 10.40 12.20 14.39
C LEU A 64 10.85 10.82 14.88
N VAL A 65 10.74 9.79 14.03
CA VAL A 65 11.23 8.44 14.34
C VAL A 65 12.73 8.47 14.65
N ASP A 66 13.51 9.13 13.78
CA ASP A 66 14.95 9.30 13.96
C ASP A 66 15.29 10.09 15.24
N ALA A 67 14.60 11.21 15.48
CA ALA A 67 14.84 12.07 16.64
C ALA A 67 14.49 11.40 17.97
N PHE A 68 13.51 10.49 17.98
CA PHE A 68 13.16 9.69 19.15
C PHE A 68 14.03 8.42 19.30
N GLY A 69 14.99 8.20 18.40
CA GLY A 69 15.88 7.05 18.44
C GLY A 69 15.14 5.72 18.28
N ARG A 70 14.06 5.72 17.48
CA ARG A 70 13.26 4.53 17.19
C ARG A 70 13.62 3.97 15.83
N THR A 71 13.41 2.67 15.67
CA THR A 71 13.57 1.97 14.39
C THR A 71 12.21 1.44 13.98
N LEU A 72 11.71 1.88 12.81
CA LEU A 72 10.58 1.22 12.16
C LEU A 72 11.11 -0.08 11.55
N GLU A 73 10.76 -1.22 12.15
CA GLU A 73 11.23 -2.53 11.70
C GLU A 73 10.49 -2.95 10.43
N GLU A 74 9.19 -2.67 10.37
CA GLU A 74 8.32 -3.04 9.24
C GLU A 74 6.96 -2.34 9.33
N VAL A 75 6.21 -2.39 8.23
CA VAL A 75 4.78 -2.07 8.19
C VAL A 75 4.00 -3.33 7.89
N ARG A 76 2.85 -3.50 8.55
CA ARG A 76 1.96 -4.65 8.33
C ARG A 76 0.57 -4.17 7.95
N ILE A 77 0.01 -4.66 6.87
CA ILE A 77 -1.42 -4.56 6.56
C ILE A 77 -2.08 -5.79 7.19
N VAL A 78 -2.85 -5.55 8.25
CA VAL A 78 -3.21 -6.59 9.23
C VAL A 78 -4.65 -7.08 9.12
N ASP A 79 -5.53 -6.27 8.54
CA ASP A 79 -6.97 -6.56 8.56
C ASP A 79 -7.70 -5.88 7.40
N LEU A 80 -8.85 -6.44 7.04
CA LEU A 80 -9.81 -5.88 6.09
C LEU A 80 -11.21 -6.07 6.70
N LYS A 81 -11.91 -4.97 6.97
CA LYS A 81 -13.27 -5.01 7.50
C LYS A 81 -14.15 -4.08 6.72
N GLU A 82 -15.24 -4.60 6.17
CA GLU A 82 -16.24 -3.79 5.46
C GLU A 82 -15.58 -2.92 4.37
N GLY A 83 -14.64 -3.50 3.61
CA GLY A 83 -13.89 -2.81 2.56
C GLY A 83 -12.81 -1.83 3.08
N THR A 84 -12.59 -1.73 4.39
CA THR A 84 -11.60 -0.85 5.01
C THR A 84 -10.38 -1.64 5.47
N PHE A 85 -9.22 -1.36 4.87
CA PHE A 85 -7.95 -1.93 5.28
C PHE A 85 -7.36 -1.25 6.52
N TYR A 86 -6.74 -2.05 7.39
CA TYR A 86 -6.02 -1.59 8.58
C TYR A 86 -4.54 -1.95 8.48
N ALA A 87 -3.67 -1.05 8.96
CA ALA A 87 -2.24 -1.30 9.01
C ALA A 87 -1.62 -0.86 10.33
N ASP A 88 -0.50 -1.47 10.68
CA ASP A 88 0.35 -1.11 11.80
C ASP A 88 1.75 -0.72 11.32
N LEU A 89 2.29 0.36 11.88
CA LEU A 89 3.74 0.59 11.93
C LEU A 89 4.31 -0.18 13.11
N VAL A 90 5.25 -1.08 12.86
CA VAL A 90 5.87 -1.94 13.88
C VAL A 90 7.29 -1.44 14.15
N PHE A 91 7.51 -0.98 15.38
CA PHE A 91 8.78 -0.43 15.83
C PHE A 91 9.51 -1.39 16.76
N ASP A 92 10.79 -1.09 17.00
CA ASP A 92 11.64 -1.73 17.99
C ASP A 92 10.96 -1.87 19.37
N GLY A 93 11.25 -2.98 20.06
CA GLY A 93 10.66 -3.26 21.37
C GLY A 93 9.18 -3.64 21.32
N GLY A 94 8.66 -3.98 20.13
CA GLY A 94 7.28 -4.46 19.94
C GLY A 94 6.22 -3.36 20.00
N LEU A 95 6.63 -2.09 19.94
CA LEU A 95 5.70 -0.96 19.86
C LEU A 95 4.97 -0.98 18.52
N ARG A 96 3.64 -0.86 18.56
CA ARG A 96 2.80 -0.79 17.36
C ARG A 96 1.96 0.46 17.34
N VAL A 97 1.86 1.08 16.18
CA VAL A 97 1.00 2.26 15.95
C VAL A 97 0.04 1.93 14.81
N SER A 98 -1.26 1.93 15.12
CA SER A 98 -2.30 1.72 14.11
C SER A 98 -2.38 2.91 13.14
N SER A 99 -2.65 2.61 11.88
CA SER A 99 -2.60 3.55 10.76
C SER A 99 -3.45 3.07 9.58
N ARG A 100 -3.66 3.96 8.62
CA ARG A 100 -4.13 3.59 7.28
C ARG A 100 -2.97 2.98 6.49
N PRO A 101 -3.20 1.99 5.62
CA PRO A 101 -2.14 1.42 4.78
C PRO A 101 -1.38 2.47 3.95
N SER A 102 -2.09 3.48 3.45
CA SER A 102 -1.51 4.56 2.66
C SER A 102 -0.44 5.35 3.41
N ASP A 103 -0.69 5.67 4.68
CA ASP A 103 0.26 6.40 5.51
C ASP A 103 1.45 5.52 5.89
N ALA A 104 1.16 4.27 6.28
CA ALA A 104 2.20 3.31 6.67
C ALA A 104 3.18 3.06 5.52
N VAL A 105 2.67 2.80 4.31
CA VAL A 105 3.48 2.61 3.11
C VAL A 105 4.28 3.87 2.75
N ALA A 106 3.68 5.06 2.83
CA ALA A 106 4.38 6.32 2.55
C ALA A 106 5.53 6.60 3.53
N VAL A 107 5.41 6.20 4.80
CA VAL A 107 6.51 6.25 5.79
C VAL A 107 7.55 5.17 5.51
N ALA A 108 7.11 3.94 5.24
CA ALA A 108 7.99 2.80 4.98
C ALA A 108 8.94 3.07 3.81
N LEU A 109 8.44 3.64 2.71
CA LEU A 109 9.25 4.00 1.54
C LEU A 109 10.38 4.99 1.88
N ARG A 110 10.11 5.99 2.72
CA ARG A 110 11.10 7.03 3.12
C ARG A 110 12.15 6.51 4.08
N ILE A 111 11.77 5.56 4.93
CA ILE A 111 12.66 4.92 5.91
C ILE A 111 13.43 3.76 5.26
N GLY A 112 12.87 3.13 4.23
CA GLY A 112 13.35 1.88 3.67
C GLY A 112 12.93 0.65 4.49
N ALA A 113 11.81 0.73 5.20
CA ALA A 113 11.26 -0.39 5.96
C ALA A 113 10.45 -1.34 5.05
N PRO A 114 10.52 -2.66 5.26
CA PRO A 114 9.73 -3.63 4.51
C PRO A 114 8.23 -3.49 4.79
N VAL A 115 7.41 -3.84 3.79
CA VAL A 115 5.95 -3.85 3.87
C VAL A 115 5.47 -5.30 3.81
N PHE A 116 4.63 -5.70 4.75
CA PHE A 116 4.04 -7.02 4.81
C PHE A 116 2.51 -6.94 4.79
N VAL A 117 1.88 -8.00 4.30
CA VAL A 117 0.43 -8.19 4.39
C VAL A 117 0.14 -9.52 5.07
N GLU A 118 -0.86 -9.54 5.94
CA GLU A 118 -1.32 -10.77 6.58
C GLU A 118 -2.05 -11.68 5.59
N GLU A 119 -1.86 -12.99 5.75
CA GLU A 119 -2.39 -13.99 4.79
C GLU A 119 -3.92 -13.93 4.66
N PRO A 120 -4.72 -13.73 5.73
CA PRO A 120 -6.17 -13.53 5.59
C PRO A 120 -6.54 -12.35 4.68
N VAL A 121 -5.78 -11.26 4.72
CA VAL A 121 -6.02 -10.08 3.88
C VAL A 121 -5.72 -10.40 2.41
N LEU A 122 -4.62 -11.14 2.13
CA LEU A 122 -4.30 -11.59 0.78
C LEU A 122 -5.27 -12.65 0.26
N ALA A 123 -5.81 -13.50 1.13
CA ALA A 123 -6.82 -14.48 0.74
C ALA A 123 -8.16 -13.82 0.38
N GLU A 124 -8.50 -12.71 1.05
CA GLU A 124 -9.75 -11.99 0.83
C GLU A 124 -9.69 -11.02 -0.35
N ALA A 125 -8.63 -10.21 -0.44
CA ALA A 125 -8.53 -9.12 -1.41
C ALA A 125 -7.31 -9.24 -2.36
N GLY A 126 -6.48 -10.27 -2.19
CA GLY A 126 -5.37 -10.54 -3.08
C GLY A 126 -5.83 -11.18 -4.39
N LEU A 127 -5.14 -10.83 -5.46
CA LEU A 127 -5.51 -11.20 -6.83
C LEU A 127 -4.33 -11.87 -7.51
N VAL A 128 -4.54 -13.06 -8.06
CA VAL A 128 -3.53 -13.75 -8.86
C VAL A 128 -3.65 -13.26 -10.29
N MET A 129 -2.61 -12.60 -10.79
CA MET A 129 -2.53 -12.25 -12.22
C MET A 129 -1.90 -13.42 -12.97
N PRO A 130 -2.53 -13.95 -14.04
CA PRO A 130 -1.92 -15.00 -14.84
C PRO A 130 -0.61 -14.50 -15.46
N ASP A 131 0.44 -15.28 -15.21
CA ASP A 131 1.81 -14.95 -15.58
C ASP A 131 2.02 -15.06 -17.10
N GLU A 132 1.87 -13.97 -17.85
CA GLU A 132 2.39 -13.89 -19.22
C GLU A 132 2.90 -12.48 -19.55
N ARG A 133 4.23 -12.42 -19.57
CA ARG A 133 5.17 -11.53 -20.27
C ARG A 133 4.56 -10.40 -21.13
N GLU A 134 5.06 -9.21 -20.85
CA GLU A 134 5.15 -7.99 -21.66
C GLU A 134 4.04 -6.95 -21.65
N ASP A 135 2.83 -7.20 -21.12
CA ASP A 135 1.83 -6.12 -20.95
C ASP A 135 1.15 -6.13 -19.57
N GLU A 136 1.94 -6.06 -18.49
CA GLU A 136 1.44 -5.94 -17.10
C GLU A 136 0.48 -4.74 -16.93
N VAL A 137 0.63 -3.69 -17.74
CA VAL A 137 -0.16 -2.45 -17.65
C VAL A 137 -1.52 -2.59 -18.32
N GLU A 138 -1.63 -3.31 -19.44
CA GLU A 138 -2.87 -3.41 -20.22
C GLU A 138 -3.81 -4.45 -19.61
N LYS A 139 -3.29 -5.63 -19.24
CA LYS A 139 -4.05 -6.65 -18.51
C LYS A 139 -4.56 -6.14 -17.16
N PHE A 140 -3.77 -5.30 -16.46
CA PHE A 140 -4.21 -4.69 -15.20
C PHE A 140 -5.26 -3.59 -15.41
N LYS A 141 -5.20 -2.83 -16.52
CA LYS A 141 -6.26 -1.87 -16.87
C LYS A 141 -7.57 -2.57 -17.16
N GLU A 142 -7.55 -3.60 -18.02
CA GLU A 142 -8.74 -4.42 -18.29
C GLU A 142 -9.29 -5.05 -17.01
N PHE A 143 -8.40 -5.42 -16.09
CA PHE A 143 -8.77 -5.97 -14.79
C PHE A 143 -9.41 -4.93 -13.86
N LEU A 144 -8.84 -3.73 -13.71
CA LEU A 144 -9.48 -2.64 -12.94
C LEU A 144 -10.83 -2.25 -13.55
N GLU A 145 -10.99 -2.29 -14.87
CA GLU A 145 -12.30 -2.09 -15.49
C GLU A 145 -13.32 -3.19 -15.12
N SER A 146 -12.84 -4.38 -14.72
CA SER A 146 -13.67 -5.52 -14.32
C SER A 146 -13.98 -5.59 -12.83
N VAL A 147 -13.25 -4.85 -11.99
CA VAL A 147 -13.39 -4.88 -10.53
C VAL A 147 -13.66 -3.48 -10.01
N SER A 148 -14.83 -3.30 -9.39
CA SER A 148 -15.26 -2.05 -8.80
C SER A 148 -14.90 -1.96 -7.31
N PRO A 149 -14.77 -0.74 -6.75
CA PRO A 149 -14.63 -0.55 -5.30
C PRO A 149 -15.76 -1.19 -4.48
N ASP A 150 -16.94 -1.38 -5.08
CA ASP A 150 -18.10 -2.00 -4.44
C ASP A 150 -17.98 -3.53 -4.36
N ASP A 151 -17.12 -4.18 -5.16
CA ASP A 151 -16.87 -5.63 -5.07
C ASP A 151 -16.15 -6.02 -3.76
N PHE A 152 -15.51 -5.05 -3.11
CA PHE A 152 -14.91 -5.19 -1.78
C PHE A 152 -15.84 -4.75 -0.65
N LYS A 153 -17.02 -4.22 -0.97
CA LYS A 153 -18.09 -3.99 0.00
C LYS A 153 -18.94 -5.24 0.02
N ALA A 154 -18.75 -6.08 1.02
CA ALA A 154 -19.50 -7.32 1.19
C ALA A 154 -21.01 -7.10 0.97
N THR A 155 -21.60 -7.96 0.14
CA THR A 155 -23.04 -8.13 -0.01
C THR A 155 -23.69 -8.32 1.34
N ASP A 156 -24.65 -7.45 1.68
CA ASP A 156 -25.53 -7.60 2.84
C ASP A 156 -26.19 -8.99 2.83
N GLY A 157 -25.91 -9.78 3.87
CA GLY A 157 -26.52 -11.09 4.13
C GLY A 157 -26.59 -11.37 5.63
#